data_AF-A0A1Y1MQJ2-F1
#
_entry.id   AF-A0A1Y1MQJ2-F1
#
_cell.length_a   1.000
_cell.length_b   1.000
_cell.length_c   1.000
_cell.angle_alpha   90.00
_cell.angle_beta   90.00
_cell.angle_gamma   90.00
#
_symmetry.space_group_name_H-M   'P 1'
#
loop_
_entity.id
_entity.type
_entity.pdbx_description
1 polymer ?
#
loop_
_entity_poly.entity_id
_entity_poly.type
_entity_poly.pdbx_seq_one_letter_code
_entity_poly.pdbx_strand_id
1 'polypeptide(L)'
;PSIPPVIKSVNKKYAAGLLPSGFLGLAGEYPELKGIIQEQVVQQHRPAFEKVKKQCLVADLEEFFFKDVVSMLQEPSILTSGPLATILKEIALGKSAPKMPLYVYKPVHDEISPVANTDALVKFYCDNGASVQYERDWASLHGTLLATGAPKALSWLIGLVDGKPQPTGCSTSNVLSSFFDLKSLEIFPKAILDDLWALLKEPIGPPAHWHWF
;
A
#
# COMPACT_ATOMS: atom_id res chain seq x y z
N PRO A 1 -5.99 -6.46 -4.79
CA PRO A 1 -6.86 -6.99 -3.72
C PRO A 1 -8.01 -6.00 -3.47
N SER A 2 -9.00 -6.38 -2.68
CA SER A 2 -10.14 -5.50 -2.34
C SER A 2 -9.73 -4.42 -1.33
N ILE A 3 -10.27 -3.20 -1.45
CA ILE A 3 -9.96 -2.05 -0.58
C ILE A 3 -10.75 -2.00 0.74
N PRO A 4 -12.06 -2.33 0.81
CA PRO A 4 -12.82 -2.26 2.06
C PRO A 4 -12.18 -2.94 3.30
N PRO A 5 -11.46 -4.07 3.19
CA PRO A 5 -10.71 -4.63 4.31
C PRO A 5 -9.62 -3.69 4.86
N VAL A 6 -8.98 -2.89 3.99
CA VAL A 6 -8.00 -1.86 4.37
C VAL A 6 -8.68 -0.73 5.14
N ILE A 7 -9.87 -0.31 4.70
CA ILE A 7 -10.64 0.73 5.40
C ILE A 7 -10.88 0.32 6.86
N LYS A 8 -11.28 -0.93 7.06
CA LYS A 8 -11.53 -1.49 8.39
C LYS A 8 -10.26 -1.65 9.23
N SER A 9 -9.14 -2.04 8.63
CA SER A 9 -7.89 -2.30 9.36
C SER A 9 -7.21 -1.02 9.82
N VAL A 10 -7.33 0.10 9.08
CA VAL A 10 -6.61 1.35 9.39
C VAL A 10 -7.43 2.38 10.17
N ASN A 11 -8.77 2.36 10.09
CA ASN A 11 -9.60 3.31 10.84
C ASN A 11 -9.33 3.17 12.36
N LYS A 12 -9.25 4.29 13.09
CA LYS A 12 -8.91 4.34 14.53
C LYS A 12 -7.49 3.85 14.87
N LYS A 13 -6.59 3.75 13.89
CA LYS A 13 -5.19 3.34 14.10
C LYS A 13 -4.21 4.37 13.56
N TYR A 14 -2.93 4.09 13.74
CA TYR A 14 -1.84 4.96 13.30
C TYR A 14 -1.89 5.30 11.79
N ALA A 15 -2.46 4.41 10.97
CA ALA A 15 -2.54 4.56 9.51
C ALA A 15 -3.85 5.21 9.01
N ALA A 16 -4.67 5.79 9.90
CA ALA A 16 -5.99 6.32 9.52
C ALA A 16 -5.92 7.48 8.50
N GLY A 17 -4.78 8.16 8.38
CA GLY A 17 -4.51 9.18 7.34
C GLY A 17 -4.60 8.66 5.91
N LEU A 18 -4.46 7.36 5.69
CA LEU A 18 -4.65 6.76 4.36
C LEU A 18 -6.11 6.85 3.86
N LEU A 19 -7.08 6.98 4.77
CA LEU A 19 -8.50 7.04 4.43
C LEU A 19 -8.90 8.33 3.70
N PRO A 20 -8.68 9.54 4.26
CA PRO A 20 -9.01 10.77 3.55
C PRO A 20 -8.20 10.92 2.25
N SER A 21 -6.93 10.52 2.22
CA SER A 21 -6.12 10.54 0.99
C SER A 21 -6.68 9.60 -0.07
N GLY A 22 -7.14 8.40 0.33
CA GLY A 22 -7.82 7.47 -0.57
C GLY A 22 -9.15 8.01 -1.10
N PHE A 23 -10.00 8.58 -0.25
CA PHE A 23 -11.29 9.15 -0.66
C PHE A 23 -11.12 10.32 -1.62
N LEU A 24 -10.19 11.24 -1.32
CA LEU A 24 -9.93 12.40 -2.16
C LEU A 24 -9.18 12.04 -3.45
N GLY A 25 -8.32 11.03 -3.42
CA GLY A 25 -7.70 10.46 -4.62
C GLY A 25 -8.74 9.88 -5.57
N LEU A 26 -9.68 9.07 -5.05
CA LEU A 26 -10.80 8.57 -5.86
C LEU A 26 -11.71 9.70 -6.37
N ALA A 27 -11.99 10.72 -5.57
CA ALA A 27 -12.73 11.90 -6.01
C ALA A 27 -11.98 12.74 -7.07
N GLY A 28 -10.65 12.61 -7.15
CA GLY A 28 -9.83 13.21 -8.20
C GLY A 28 -9.94 12.48 -9.53
N GLU A 29 -10.05 11.15 -9.50
CA GLU A 29 -10.15 10.30 -10.70
C GLU A 29 -11.59 10.17 -11.22
N TYR A 30 -12.57 10.09 -10.32
CA TYR A 30 -13.98 9.87 -10.61
C TYR A 30 -14.79 11.14 -10.32
N PRO A 31 -15.12 11.98 -11.33
CA PRO A 31 -15.81 13.25 -11.13
C PRO A 31 -17.15 13.13 -10.40
N GLU A 32 -17.86 12.02 -10.58
CA GLU A 32 -19.11 11.70 -9.88
C GLU A 32 -18.92 11.57 -8.37
N LEU A 33 -17.72 11.21 -7.88
CA LEU A 33 -17.42 11.12 -6.46
C LEU A 33 -17.06 12.47 -5.84
N LYS A 34 -16.68 13.47 -6.63
CA LYS A 34 -16.18 14.75 -6.10
C LYS A 34 -17.20 15.46 -5.22
N GLY A 35 -18.42 15.66 -5.73
CA GLY A 35 -19.52 16.26 -4.96
C GLY A 35 -19.92 15.37 -3.79
N ILE A 36 -20.01 14.05 -4.04
CA ILE A 36 -20.43 13.07 -3.04
C ILE A 36 -19.48 13.06 -1.83
N ILE A 37 -18.16 12.92 -2.04
CA ILE A 37 -17.20 12.91 -0.94
C ILE A 37 -17.19 14.24 -0.19
N GLN A 38 -17.22 15.37 -0.91
CA GLN A 38 -17.24 16.69 -0.29
C GLN A 38 -18.48 16.91 0.59
N GLU A 39 -19.64 16.47 0.12
CA GLU A 39 -20.89 16.52 0.89
C GLU A 39 -20.84 15.58 2.08
N GLN A 40 -20.32 14.37 1.91
CA GLN A 40 -20.24 13.37 2.96
C GLN A 40 -19.32 13.75 4.12
N VAL A 41 -18.31 14.59 3.94
CA VAL A 41 -17.47 15.02 5.08
C VAL A 41 -18.28 15.98 5.96
N VAL A 42 -18.47 15.60 7.23
CA VAL A 42 -19.10 16.44 8.26
C VAL A 42 -18.36 17.78 8.33
N GLN A 43 -19.12 18.87 8.38
CA GLN A 43 -18.60 20.23 8.17
C GLN A 43 -17.37 20.56 9.03
N GLN A 44 -17.35 20.13 10.30
CA GLN A 44 -16.22 20.38 11.23
C GLN A 44 -14.91 19.69 10.81
N HIS A 45 -14.97 18.60 10.04
CA HIS A 45 -13.81 17.83 9.61
C HIS A 45 -13.31 18.20 8.21
N ARG A 46 -14.09 18.99 7.45
CA ARG A 46 -13.72 19.45 6.11
C ARG A 46 -12.33 20.11 6.05
N PRO A 47 -11.92 20.98 7.00
CA PRO A 47 -10.58 21.57 6.95
C PRO A 47 -9.45 20.54 6.99
N ALA A 48 -9.61 19.46 7.78
CA ALA A 48 -8.61 18.39 7.85
C ALA A 48 -8.52 17.61 6.52
N PHE A 49 -9.66 17.32 5.88
CA PHE A 49 -9.69 16.69 4.55
C PHE A 49 -9.09 17.60 3.47
N GLU A 50 -9.36 18.90 3.50
CA GLU A 50 -8.78 19.83 2.52
C GLU A 50 -7.25 19.98 2.65
N LYS A 51 -6.69 19.81 3.86
CA LYS A 51 -5.23 19.80 4.04
C LYS A 51 -4.54 18.65 3.31
N VAL A 52 -5.17 17.47 3.24
CA VAL A 52 -4.63 16.27 2.57
C VAL A 52 -4.26 16.55 1.10
N LYS A 53 -5.00 17.44 0.43
CA LYS A 53 -4.68 17.85 -0.96
C LYS A 53 -3.35 18.60 -1.11
N LYS A 54 -2.74 19.01 0.01
CA LYS A 54 -1.51 19.82 0.08
C LYS A 54 -0.43 19.15 0.94
N GLN A 55 -0.66 17.93 1.39
CA GLN A 55 0.22 17.17 2.28
C GLN A 55 0.78 15.94 1.55
N CYS A 56 1.82 15.37 2.13
CA CYS A 56 2.39 14.09 1.71
C CYS A 56 2.13 13.04 2.79
N LEU A 57 2.48 11.78 2.51
CA LEU A 57 2.19 10.60 3.34
C LEU A 57 2.39 10.83 4.85
N VAL A 58 3.58 11.27 5.28
CA VAL A 58 3.89 11.42 6.72
C VAL A 58 2.95 12.42 7.39
N ALA A 59 2.72 13.57 6.76
CA ALA A 59 1.86 14.61 7.30
C ALA A 59 0.38 14.18 7.35
N ASP A 60 -0.08 13.38 6.37
CA ASP A 60 -1.44 12.78 6.42
C ASP A 60 -1.57 11.79 7.57
N LEU A 61 -0.55 10.94 7.79
CA LEU A 61 -0.55 9.98 8.89
C LEU A 61 -0.59 10.68 10.25
N GLU A 62 0.19 11.75 10.43
CA GLU A 62 0.20 12.56 11.65
C GLU A 62 -1.13 13.29 11.88
N GLU A 63 -1.68 13.95 10.85
CA GLU A 63 -2.92 14.71 10.96
C GLU A 63 -4.09 13.81 11.39
N PHE A 64 -4.10 12.53 11.03
CA PHE A 64 -5.19 11.60 11.34
C PHE A 64 -4.81 10.47 12.30
N PHE A 65 -3.66 10.55 12.96
CA PHE A 65 -3.13 9.51 13.84
C PHE A 65 -4.17 9.05 14.89
N PHE A 66 -4.57 7.77 14.83
CA PHE A 66 -5.60 7.16 15.70
C PHE A 66 -7.00 7.78 15.66
N LYS A 67 -7.30 8.66 14.69
CA LYS A 67 -8.64 9.23 14.53
C LYS A 67 -9.63 8.22 13.95
N ASP A 68 -10.89 8.34 14.34
CA ASP A 68 -12.02 7.66 13.68
C ASP A 68 -12.43 8.48 12.45
N VAL A 69 -11.82 8.20 11.30
CA VAL A 69 -12.12 8.93 10.06
C VAL A 69 -13.50 8.55 9.53
N VAL A 70 -13.93 7.31 9.75
CA VAL A 70 -15.26 6.86 9.29
C VAL A 70 -16.38 7.64 9.96
N SER A 71 -16.23 8.01 11.25
CA SER A 71 -17.20 8.88 11.93
C SER A 71 -17.13 10.36 11.50
N MET A 72 -16.15 10.74 10.67
CA MET A 72 -16.11 12.07 10.03
C MET A 72 -16.97 12.15 8.77
N LEU A 73 -17.55 11.04 8.33
CA LEU A 73 -18.53 10.99 7.25
C LEU A 73 -19.95 11.14 7.83
N GLN A 74 -20.82 11.85 7.12
CA GLN A 74 -22.23 12.01 7.47
C GLN A 74 -22.94 10.65 7.44
N GLU A 75 -22.74 9.88 6.37
CA GLU A 75 -23.34 8.56 6.17
C GLU A 75 -22.25 7.51 5.88
N PRO A 76 -21.71 6.83 6.91
CA PRO A 76 -20.70 5.78 6.73
C PRO A 76 -21.10 4.63 5.79
N SER A 77 -22.41 4.48 5.52
CA SER A 77 -22.98 3.51 4.57
C SER A 77 -22.50 3.72 3.13
N ILE A 78 -21.95 4.90 2.79
CA ILE A 78 -21.31 5.15 1.49
C ILE A 78 -20.14 4.20 1.19
N LEU A 79 -19.51 3.65 2.24
CA LEU A 79 -18.40 2.71 2.11
C LEU A 79 -18.86 1.32 1.66
N THR A 80 -20.14 1.01 1.81
CA THR A 80 -20.72 -0.31 1.51
C THR A 80 -21.82 -0.27 0.45
N SER A 81 -22.37 0.91 0.16
CA SER A 81 -23.44 1.14 -0.81
C SER A 81 -23.24 2.43 -1.61
N GLY A 82 -23.93 2.55 -2.74
CA GLY A 82 -23.87 3.74 -3.59
C GLY A 82 -22.64 3.83 -4.51
N PRO A 83 -22.35 5.03 -5.04
CA PRO A 83 -21.33 5.21 -6.07
C PRO A 83 -19.91 4.83 -5.61
N LEU A 84 -19.51 5.24 -4.41
CA LEU A 84 -18.18 4.89 -3.88
C LEU A 84 -18.00 3.38 -3.75
N ALA A 85 -18.97 2.68 -3.15
CA ALA A 85 -18.90 1.22 -3.03
C ALA A 85 -18.91 0.50 -4.40
N THR A 86 -19.57 1.08 -5.40
CA THR A 86 -19.54 0.56 -6.78
C THR A 86 -18.15 0.69 -7.38
N ILE A 87 -17.53 1.87 -7.27
CA ILE A 87 -16.16 2.12 -7.73
C ILE A 87 -15.15 1.24 -6.98
N LEU A 88 -15.27 1.09 -5.65
CA LEU A 88 -14.42 0.20 -4.86
C LEU A 88 -14.49 -1.26 -5.34
N LYS A 89 -15.66 -1.73 -5.80
CA LYS A 89 -15.81 -3.05 -6.42
C LYS A 89 -15.23 -3.07 -7.83
N GLU A 90 -15.34 -1.98 -8.59
CA GLU A 90 -14.81 -1.85 -9.94
C GLU A 90 -13.28 -1.95 -9.96
N ILE A 91 -12.59 -1.22 -9.08
CA ILE A 91 -11.12 -1.18 -9.02
C ILE A 91 -10.51 -2.37 -8.27
N ALA A 92 -11.33 -3.24 -7.68
CA ALA A 92 -10.85 -4.46 -7.04
C ALA A 92 -10.19 -5.38 -8.08
N LEU A 93 -8.96 -5.83 -7.77
CA LEU A 93 -8.25 -6.83 -8.57
C LEU A 93 -8.91 -8.22 -8.46
N GLY A 94 -8.47 -9.17 -9.31
CA GLY A 94 -8.98 -10.54 -9.30
C GLY A 94 -10.14 -10.79 -10.27
N LYS A 95 -10.19 -10.00 -11.35
CA LYS A 95 -11.17 -10.16 -12.45
C LYS A 95 -10.54 -10.71 -13.73
N SER A 96 -9.22 -10.56 -13.86
CA SER A 96 -8.42 -11.07 -14.97
C SER A 96 -7.04 -11.43 -14.47
N ALA A 97 -6.47 -12.53 -14.96
CA ALA A 97 -5.11 -12.94 -14.63
C ALA A 97 -4.08 -12.26 -15.55
N PRO A 98 -2.99 -11.70 -15.00
CA PRO A 98 -1.89 -11.17 -15.80
C PRO A 98 -1.21 -12.26 -16.63
N LYS A 99 -0.79 -11.91 -17.86
CA LYS A 99 -0.05 -12.81 -18.77
C LYS A 99 1.46 -12.77 -18.53
N MET A 100 1.98 -11.65 -18.03
CA MET A 100 3.38 -11.52 -17.63
C MET A 100 3.63 -12.26 -16.30
N PRO A 101 4.84 -12.77 -16.07
CA PRO A 101 5.21 -13.33 -14.78
C PRO A 101 5.15 -12.25 -13.70
N LEU A 102 4.81 -12.66 -12.47
CA LEU A 102 4.72 -11.77 -11.32
C LEU A 102 5.64 -12.25 -10.20
N TYR A 103 6.28 -11.28 -9.55
CA TYR A 103 6.81 -11.45 -8.19
C TYR A 103 5.94 -10.65 -7.23
N VAL A 104 5.36 -11.34 -6.26
CA VAL A 104 4.52 -10.76 -5.22
C VAL A 104 5.21 -11.04 -3.89
N TYR A 105 5.34 -10.01 -3.06
CA TYR A 105 5.88 -10.16 -1.71
C TYR A 105 4.97 -9.45 -0.71
N LYS A 106 4.75 -10.07 0.45
CA LYS A 106 3.74 -9.59 1.41
C LYS A 106 4.11 -9.97 2.85
N PRO A 107 3.91 -9.09 3.85
CA PRO A 107 4.11 -9.48 5.23
C PRO A 107 2.94 -10.35 5.69
N VAL A 108 3.23 -11.43 6.39
CA VAL A 108 2.20 -12.32 6.98
C VAL A 108 1.38 -11.58 8.03
N HIS A 109 2.02 -10.69 8.79
CA HIS A 109 1.42 -9.94 9.88
C HIS A 109 1.04 -8.51 9.50
N ASP A 110 0.81 -8.26 8.21
CA ASP A 110 0.47 -6.92 7.71
C ASP A 110 -0.80 -6.35 8.36
N GLU A 111 -0.60 -5.24 9.06
CA GLU A 111 -1.56 -4.57 9.92
C GLU A 111 -2.40 -3.50 9.20
N ILE A 112 -2.02 -3.14 7.97
CA ILE A 112 -2.72 -2.17 7.10
C ILE A 112 -3.53 -2.89 6.03
N SER A 113 -2.94 -3.83 5.31
CA SER A 113 -3.57 -4.58 4.23
C SER A 113 -3.47 -6.07 4.53
N PRO A 114 -4.52 -6.69 5.12
CA PRO A 114 -4.45 -8.07 5.59
C PRO A 114 -4.00 -9.07 4.52
N VAL A 115 -3.03 -9.93 4.87
CA VAL A 115 -2.39 -10.91 3.97
C VAL A 115 -3.38 -11.80 3.22
N ALA A 116 -4.49 -12.19 3.87
CA ALA A 116 -5.51 -13.07 3.29
C ALA A 116 -6.09 -12.54 1.97
N ASN A 117 -6.17 -11.21 1.80
CA ASN A 117 -6.64 -10.61 0.54
C ASN A 117 -5.62 -10.79 -0.60
N THR A 118 -4.33 -10.80 -0.28
CA THR A 118 -3.25 -11.07 -1.24
C THR A 118 -3.16 -12.55 -1.53
N ASP A 119 -3.29 -13.41 -0.51
CA ASP A 119 -3.36 -14.87 -0.66
C ASP A 119 -4.50 -15.27 -1.61
N ALA A 120 -5.70 -14.69 -1.44
CA ALA A 120 -6.84 -14.94 -2.31
C ALA A 120 -6.61 -14.44 -3.75
N LEU A 121 -5.97 -13.27 -3.91
CA LEU A 121 -5.66 -12.73 -5.23
C LEU A 121 -4.63 -13.58 -5.99
N VAL A 122 -3.55 -13.97 -5.31
CA VAL A 122 -2.51 -14.84 -5.87
C VAL A 122 -3.13 -16.18 -6.26
N LYS A 123 -3.96 -16.76 -5.39
CA LYS A 123 -4.69 -17.98 -5.72
C LYS A 123 -5.53 -17.81 -6.99
N PHE A 124 -6.32 -16.74 -7.09
CA PHE A 124 -7.10 -16.46 -8.29
C PHE A 124 -6.23 -16.37 -9.55
N TYR A 125 -5.09 -15.66 -9.48
CA TYR A 125 -4.17 -15.57 -10.62
C TYR A 125 -3.61 -16.95 -11.03
N CYS A 126 -3.20 -17.76 -10.06
CA CYS A 126 -2.68 -19.11 -10.30
C CYS A 126 -3.73 -20.04 -10.90
N ASP A 127 -4.95 -20.02 -10.37
CA ASP A 127 -6.07 -20.82 -10.88
C ASP A 127 -6.46 -20.43 -12.32
N ASN A 128 -6.06 -19.23 -12.77
CA ASN A 128 -6.34 -18.68 -14.10
C ASN A 128 -5.09 -18.58 -14.99
N GLY A 129 -4.06 -19.37 -14.71
CA GLY A 129 -2.93 -19.59 -15.62
C GLY A 129 -1.83 -18.52 -15.59
N ALA A 130 -1.85 -17.60 -14.64
CA ALA A 130 -0.70 -16.70 -14.42
C ALA A 130 0.51 -17.48 -13.89
N SER A 131 1.70 -16.91 -14.09
CA SER A 131 2.93 -17.38 -13.42
C SER A 131 3.28 -16.41 -12.29
N VAL A 132 3.26 -16.91 -11.05
CA VAL A 132 3.42 -16.07 -9.85
C VAL A 132 4.43 -16.70 -8.90
N GLN A 133 5.48 -15.94 -8.58
CA GLN A 133 6.34 -16.20 -7.43
C GLN A 133 5.84 -15.36 -6.27
N TYR A 134 5.26 -16.01 -5.26
CA TYR A 134 4.69 -15.33 -4.11
C TYR A 134 5.50 -15.60 -2.84
N GLU A 135 6.04 -14.55 -2.24
CA GLU A 135 6.80 -14.61 -1.00
C GLU A 135 6.03 -13.98 0.16
N ARG A 136 5.89 -14.74 1.24
CA ARG A 136 5.26 -14.31 2.49
C ARG A 136 6.35 -14.09 3.54
N ASP A 137 6.60 -12.84 3.89
CA ASP A 137 7.62 -12.42 4.85
C ASP A 137 7.04 -12.45 6.28
N TRP A 138 7.65 -13.22 7.18
CA TRP A 138 7.11 -13.42 8.53
C TRP A 138 7.57 -12.35 9.53
N ALA A 139 8.79 -11.82 9.40
CA ALA A 139 9.35 -10.86 10.36
C ALA A 139 8.92 -9.41 10.10
N SER A 140 8.46 -9.09 8.89
CA SER A 140 8.09 -7.73 8.49
C SER A 140 6.62 -7.40 8.82
N LEU A 141 6.37 -6.09 8.93
CA LEU A 141 5.06 -5.45 8.97
C LEU A 141 4.88 -4.63 7.68
N HIS A 142 3.74 -3.95 7.51
CA HIS A 142 3.43 -3.20 6.28
C HIS A 142 4.55 -2.21 5.91
N GLY A 143 4.90 -1.35 6.87
CA GLY A 143 5.93 -0.34 6.67
C GLY A 143 7.31 -0.96 6.49
N THR A 144 7.71 -1.90 7.37
CA THR A 144 9.08 -2.42 7.30
C THR A 144 9.37 -3.20 6.03
N LEU A 145 8.37 -3.87 5.44
CA LEU A 145 8.53 -4.57 4.16
C LEU A 145 8.79 -3.65 2.97
N LEU A 146 8.45 -2.36 3.08
CA LEU A 146 8.85 -1.36 2.09
C LEU A 146 10.37 -1.38 1.89
N ALA A 147 11.13 -1.42 2.99
CA ALA A 147 12.59 -1.44 2.95
C ALA A 147 13.15 -2.87 2.84
N THR A 148 12.62 -3.84 3.60
CA THR A 148 13.17 -5.20 3.66
C THR A 148 12.88 -6.02 2.40
N GLY A 149 11.80 -5.73 1.67
CA GLY A 149 11.43 -6.43 0.43
C GLY A 149 11.98 -5.82 -0.85
N ALA A 150 12.31 -4.52 -0.84
CA ALA A 150 12.72 -3.79 -2.05
C ALA A 150 13.96 -4.37 -2.76
N PRO A 151 15.04 -4.79 -2.05
CA PRO A 151 16.21 -5.37 -2.70
C PRO A 151 15.89 -6.57 -3.58
N LYS A 152 15.12 -7.52 -3.03
CA LYS A 152 14.76 -8.74 -3.75
C LYS A 152 13.78 -8.48 -4.90
N ALA A 153 12.85 -7.56 -4.71
CA ALA A 153 11.94 -7.13 -5.78
C ALA A 153 12.71 -6.50 -6.96
N LEU A 154 13.70 -5.64 -6.68
CA LEU A 154 14.55 -5.05 -7.71
C LEU A 154 15.41 -6.10 -8.41
N SER A 155 16.01 -7.02 -7.65
CA SER A 155 16.78 -8.15 -8.20
C SER A 155 15.97 -9.02 -9.16
N TRP A 156 14.72 -9.33 -8.79
CA TRP A 156 13.79 -10.04 -9.66
C TRP A 156 13.49 -9.27 -10.94
N LEU A 157 13.24 -7.96 -10.83
CA LEU A 157 12.97 -7.09 -11.97
C LEU A 157 14.18 -6.96 -12.93
N ILE A 158 15.39 -6.80 -12.38
CA ILE A 158 16.63 -6.80 -13.18
C ILE A 158 16.76 -8.13 -13.93
N GLY A 159 16.53 -9.26 -13.25
CA GLY A 159 16.54 -10.56 -13.91
C GLY A 159 15.53 -10.68 -15.06
N LEU A 160 14.34 -10.11 -14.91
CA LEU A 160 13.33 -10.05 -15.98
C LEU A 160 13.83 -9.23 -17.17
N VAL A 161 14.41 -8.06 -16.94
CA VAL A 161 14.93 -7.17 -17.98
C VAL A 161 16.16 -7.76 -18.69
N ASP A 162 17.03 -8.46 -17.96
CA ASP A 162 18.20 -9.16 -18.50
C ASP A 162 17.83 -10.41 -19.34
N GLY A 163 16.54 -10.73 -19.46
CA GLY A 163 16.07 -11.92 -20.19
C GLY A 163 16.37 -13.23 -19.47
N LYS A 164 16.59 -13.22 -18.16
CA LYS A 164 16.77 -14.47 -17.38
C LYS A 164 15.48 -15.30 -17.45
N PRO A 165 15.59 -16.64 -17.54
CA PRO A 165 14.42 -17.51 -17.51
C PRO A 165 13.56 -17.23 -16.28
N GLN A 166 12.28 -16.94 -16.52
CA GLN A 166 11.33 -16.70 -15.45
C GLN A 166 10.66 -18.03 -15.06
N PRO A 167 10.53 -18.31 -13.75
CA PRO A 167 9.72 -19.41 -13.26
C PRO A 167 8.34 -19.43 -13.92
N THR A 168 7.97 -20.61 -14.41
CA THR A 168 6.65 -20.88 -14.98
C THR A 168 5.75 -21.48 -13.92
N GLY A 169 4.45 -21.16 -13.99
CA GLY A 169 3.47 -21.58 -13.00
C GLY A 169 3.61 -20.80 -11.69
N CYS A 170 3.03 -21.35 -10.63
CA CYS A 170 2.93 -20.67 -9.34
C CYS A 170 3.74 -21.33 -8.25
N SER A 171 4.38 -20.51 -7.41
CA SER A 171 5.02 -20.93 -6.18
C SER A 171 4.68 -19.95 -5.05
N THR A 172 4.52 -20.49 -3.84
CA THR A 172 4.35 -19.71 -2.61
C THR A 172 5.39 -20.15 -1.59
N SER A 173 6.18 -19.22 -1.08
CA SER A 173 7.16 -19.44 -0.02
C SER A 173 6.79 -18.63 1.22
N ASN A 174 7.06 -19.17 2.41
CA ASN A 174 7.12 -18.37 3.63
C ASN A 174 8.61 -18.24 4.00
N VAL A 175 9.07 -17.02 4.19
CA VAL A 175 10.45 -16.71 4.55
C VAL A 175 10.48 -15.98 5.88
N LEU A 176 11.58 -16.11 6.62
CA LEU A 176 11.76 -15.31 7.84
C LEU A 176 11.78 -13.81 7.48
N SER A 177 12.62 -13.42 6.51
CA SER A 177 12.52 -12.11 5.88
C SER A 177 13.08 -12.12 4.45
N SER A 178 12.46 -11.35 3.56
CA SER A 178 12.94 -11.06 2.20
C SER A 178 14.30 -10.36 2.18
N PHE A 179 14.66 -9.65 3.26
CA PHE A 179 15.93 -8.92 3.37
C PHE A 179 17.15 -9.85 3.39
N PHE A 180 16.98 -11.09 3.84
CA PHE A 180 18.11 -12.04 3.97
C PHE A 180 18.57 -12.63 2.64
N ASP A 181 18.00 -12.21 1.51
CA ASP A 181 18.58 -12.46 0.19
C ASP A 181 19.81 -11.55 -0.04
N LEU A 182 20.94 -11.93 0.58
CA LEU A 182 22.16 -11.14 0.62
C LEU A 182 22.70 -10.78 -0.79
N LYS A 183 22.45 -11.63 -1.80
CA LYS A 183 22.86 -11.36 -3.18
C LYS A 183 22.08 -10.18 -3.78
N SER A 184 20.83 -10.02 -3.39
CA SER A 184 19.99 -8.91 -3.81
C SER A 184 20.36 -7.60 -3.12
N LEU A 185 21.04 -7.64 -1.97
CA LEU A 185 21.56 -6.44 -1.31
C LEU A 185 22.81 -5.87 -2.00
N GLU A 186 23.65 -6.72 -2.60
CA GLU A 186 24.87 -6.28 -3.29
C GLU A 186 24.57 -5.36 -4.49
N ILE A 187 23.41 -5.54 -5.12
CA ILE A 187 22.97 -4.76 -6.28
C ILE A 187 22.07 -3.58 -5.91
N PHE A 188 21.63 -3.48 -4.66
CA PHE A 188 20.67 -2.47 -4.25
C PHE A 188 21.38 -1.19 -3.80
N PRO A 189 21.09 -0.02 -4.41
CA PRO A 189 21.75 1.22 -4.02
C PRO A 189 21.47 1.57 -2.55
N LYS A 190 22.53 1.70 -1.74
CA LYS A 190 22.40 2.03 -0.31
C LYS A 190 21.59 3.32 -0.08
N ALA A 191 21.79 4.35 -0.92
CA ALA A 191 21.05 5.61 -0.80
C ALA A 191 19.52 5.40 -0.90
N ILE A 192 19.07 4.55 -1.84
CA ILE A 192 17.65 4.21 -1.97
C ILE A 192 17.17 3.45 -0.74
N LEU A 193 17.99 2.54 -0.20
CA LEU A 193 17.63 1.81 1.02
C LEU A 193 17.48 2.77 2.21
N ASP A 194 18.41 3.72 2.36
CA ASP A 194 18.36 4.75 3.40
C ASP A 194 17.10 5.62 3.26
N ASP A 195 16.75 6.04 2.04
CA ASP A 195 15.52 6.80 1.77
C ASP A 195 14.25 6.01 2.12
N LEU A 196 14.21 4.71 1.80
CA LEU A 196 13.09 3.84 2.18
C LEU A 196 12.99 3.68 3.71
N TRP A 197 14.13 3.66 4.41
CA TRP A 197 14.15 3.66 5.88
C TRP A 197 13.73 5.02 6.47
N ALA A 198 14.05 6.14 5.82
CA ALA A 198 13.64 7.47 6.26
C ALA A 198 12.12 7.63 6.23
N LEU A 199 11.44 7.02 5.25
CA LEU A 199 9.96 6.94 5.22
C LEU A 199 9.36 6.22 6.44
N LEU A 200 10.15 5.41 7.15
CA LEU A 200 9.78 4.73 8.38
C LEU A 200 10.20 5.50 9.64
N LYS A 201 11.05 6.53 9.52
CA LYS A 201 11.62 7.32 10.62
C LYS A 201 12.06 8.73 10.15
N GLU A 202 11.22 9.75 10.36
CA GLU A 202 11.57 11.20 10.41
C GLU A 202 12.36 11.76 9.18
N PRO A 203 12.56 13.09 9.01
CA PRO A 203 12.46 13.73 7.70
C PRO A 203 13.54 13.37 6.69
N ILE A 204 13.13 13.34 5.42
CA ILE A 204 13.96 13.07 4.24
C ILE A 204 14.91 14.26 4.01
N GLY A 205 16.22 13.98 4.07
CA GLY A 205 17.29 14.95 3.82
C GLY A 205 18.50 14.70 4.73
N PRO A 206 19.66 15.34 4.47
CA PRO A 206 20.75 15.34 5.43
C PRO A 206 20.24 15.88 6.78
N PRO A 207 20.81 15.43 7.92
CA PRO A 207 20.50 16.03 9.21
C PRO A 207 20.63 17.53 9.09
N ALA A 208 19.72 18.29 9.71
CA ALA A 208 19.85 19.73 9.80
C ALA A 208 21.10 20.07 10.62
N HIS A 209 22.27 20.04 9.98
CA HIS A 209 23.50 20.59 10.48
C HIS A 209 23.40 22.11 10.34
N TRP A 210 22.61 22.75 11.21
CA TRP A 210 22.78 24.17 11.49
C TRP A 210 23.80 24.32 12.62
N HIS A 211 25.07 24.18 12.24
CA HIS A 211 26.11 24.96 12.88
C HIS A 211 26.74 25.79 11.76
N TRP A 212 26.62 27.11 11.86
CA TRP A 212 27.69 28.11 11.80
C TRP A 212 27.06 29.52 11.65
N PHE A 213 27.21 30.29 12.73
CA PHE A 213 27.04 31.76 12.93
C PHE A 213 25.65 32.38 12.86
#